data_AF-A0A2D0NIW2-F1
#
_entry.id   AF-A0A2D0NIW2-F1
#
_cell.length_a   1.000
_cell.length_b   1.000
_cell.length_c   1.000
_cell.angle_alpha   90.00
_cell.angle_beta   90.00
_cell.angle_gamma   90.00
#
_symmetry.space_group_name_H-M   'P 1'
#
loop_
_entity.id
_entity.type
_entity.pdbx_description
1 polymer ?
#
loop_
_entity_poly.entity_id
_entity_poly.type
_entity_poly.pdbx_seq_one_letter_code
_entity_poly.pdbx_strand_id
1 'polypeptide(L)'
;MSIKNKFLLLLMFSVLPACSSDREDVAVEARGESEPAQEIKATPAPQPKFLRPETLQQLVAETESRNFGPFREVPFDTLAFDKVIAYNFIGNEGAYPTVLNLETGRFVPVILKQRALGAEQVNELVSFLTDPRSYGKQTAACFYPHLGFVFYQGNRPKWVVDICLDCNYLLSTTEIPATVHNRMDLGGGKSYGLRGFSEAGIAKIVSMSKELQFSYGE
;
A
#
# COMPACT_ATOMS: atom_id res chain seq x y z
N MET A 1 25.88 28.19 33.75
CA MET A 1 27.25 28.05 33.22
C MET A 1 27.12 27.75 31.73
N SER A 2 27.62 28.65 30.90
CA SER A 2 27.37 28.76 29.45
C SER A 2 28.61 28.30 28.70
N ILE A 3 28.50 27.35 27.77
CA ILE A 3 29.47 27.18 26.69
C ILE A 3 28.71 26.87 25.39
N LYS A 4 28.67 27.88 24.51
CA LYS A 4 28.24 27.80 23.12
C LYS A 4 29.44 27.32 22.31
N ASN A 5 29.30 26.26 21.51
CA ASN A 5 30.28 25.93 20.48
C ASN A 5 29.75 26.28 19.08
N LYS A 6 30.50 27.17 18.45
CA LYS A 6 30.43 27.68 17.09
C LYS A 6 31.02 26.64 16.13
N PHE A 7 30.36 26.31 15.02
CA PHE A 7 30.59 26.87 13.68
C PHE A 7 31.78 26.22 12.96
N LEU A 8 31.51 25.44 11.90
CA LEU A 8 32.25 25.53 10.63
C LEU A 8 31.45 24.86 9.51
N LEU A 9 30.89 25.68 8.62
CA LEU A 9 30.23 25.28 7.38
C LEU A 9 31.26 25.47 6.25
N LEU A 10 31.67 24.39 5.58
CA LEU A 10 32.60 24.44 4.45
C LEU A 10 31.79 24.33 3.14
N LEU A 11 31.57 25.45 2.47
CA LEU A 11 30.98 25.52 1.13
C LEU A 11 32.10 25.44 0.08
N MET A 12 32.19 24.32 -0.62
CA MET A 12 33.04 24.18 -1.81
C MET A 12 32.26 24.63 -3.04
N PHE A 13 32.68 25.75 -3.62
CA PHE A 13 32.25 26.22 -4.94
C PHE A 13 33.07 25.50 -6.01
N SER A 14 32.43 24.66 -6.81
CA SER A 14 32.99 24.13 -8.05
C SER A 14 32.55 25.01 -9.22
N VAL A 15 33.52 25.69 -9.82
CA VAL A 15 33.42 26.44 -11.08
C VAL A 15 33.49 25.43 -12.22
N LEU A 16 32.50 25.42 -13.12
CA LEU A 16 32.60 24.76 -14.42
C LEU A 16 32.76 25.80 -15.53
N PRO A 17 33.66 25.58 -16.50
CA PRO A 17 33.93 26.51 -17.58
C PRO A 17 32.85 26.48 -18.66
N ALA A 18 32.52 27.67 -19.16
CA ALA A 18 31.74 27.90 -20.36
C ALA A 18 32.55 27.48 -21.60
N CYS A 19 32.00 26.57 -22.41
CA CYS A 19 32.44 26.34 -23.77
C CYS A 19 31.46 27.01 -24.74
N SER A 20 31.90 28.12 -25.32
CA SER A 20 31.37 28.67 -26.57
C SER A 20 32.12 28.04 -27.75
N SER A 21 31.41 27.54 -28.75
CA SER A 21 31.97 27.37 -30.09
C SER A 21 31.01 27.90 -31.13
N ASP A 22 31.50 28.89 -31.86
CA ASP A 22 30.91 29.53 -33.03
C ASP A 22 30.74 28.57 -34.22
N ARG A 23 29.99 29.07 -35.21
CA ARG A 23 29.78 28.63 -36.61
C ARG A 23 28.50 27.80 -36.83
N GLU A 24 27.70 28.03 -37.86
CA GLU A 24 27.91 28.70 -39.14
C GLU A 24 26.55 29.15 -39.71
N ASP A 25 26.47 30.38 -40.22
CA ASP A 25 25.30 30.88 -40.94
C ASP A 25 25.19 30.18 -42.30
N VAL A 26 24.17 29.32 -42.45
CA VAL A 26 23.74 28.80 -43.75
C VAL A 26 22.39 29.43 -44.08
N ALA A 27 22.41 30.34 -45.05
CA ALA A 27 21.22 30.87 -45.70
C ALA A 27 20.48 29.73 -46.42
N VAL A 28 19.29 29.37 -45.92
CA VAL A 28 18.37 28.48 -46.61
C VAL A 28 17.27 29.32 -47.23
N GLU A 29 17.15 29.16 -48.54
CA GLU A 29 16.19 29.84 -49.41
C GLU A 29 14.75 29.54 -48.99
N ALA A 30 13.97 30.61 -48.83
CA ALA A 30 12.56 30.55 -48.53
C ALA A 30 11.72 30.23 -49.78
N ARG A 31 11.23 28.99 -49.90
CA ARG A 31 10.05 28.62 -50.70
C ARG A 31 9.34 27.42 -50.08
N GLY A 32 8.11 27.62 -49.63
CA GLY A 32 7.24 26.55 -49.17
C GLY A 32 5.94 27.13 -48.62
N GLU A 33 4.84 26.79 -49.27
CA GLU A 33 3.49 27.30 -49.05
C GLU A 33 3.01 27.04 -47.62
N SER A 34 2.35 28.04 -47.02
CA SER A 34 1.75 27.91 -45.69
C SER A 34 0.50 27.02 -45.78
N GLU A 35 0.64 25.74 -45.44
CA GLU A 35 -0.50 24.89 -45.10
C GLU A 35 -1.21 25.45 -43.84
N PRO A 36 -2.56 25.38 -43.79
CA PRO A 36 -3.31 25.83 -42.63
C PRO A 36 -2.93 24.99 -41.42
N ALA A 37 -2.57 25.67 -40.33
CA ALA A 37 -2.25 25.04 -39.05
C ALA A 37 -3.40 24.13 -38.61
N GLN A 38 -3.18 22.82 -38.74
CA GLN A 38 -4.08 21.82 -38.17
C GLN A 38 -4.01 21.98 -36.65
N GLU A 39 -5.17 22.29 -36.06
CA GLU A 39 -5.37 22.31 -34.62
C GLU A 39 -4.99 20.93 -34.06
N ILE A 40 -3.80 20.87 -33.44
CA ILE A 40 -3.32 19.67 -32.77
C ILE A 40 -4.29 19.42 -31.61
N LYS A 41 -5.26 18.51 -31.82
CA LYS A 41 -6.07 17.96 -30.75
C LYS A 41 -5.10 17.37 -29.73
N ALA A 42 -4.96 18.05 -28.59
CA ALA A 42 -4.13 17.59 -27.51
C ALA A 42 -4.54 16.17 -27.12
N THR A 43 -3.64 15.22 -27.35
CA THR A 43 -3.80 13.85 -26.84
C THR A 43 -4.01 13.95 -25.33
N PRO A 44 -5.08 13.37 -24.77
CA PRO A 44 -5.28 13.36 -23.32
C PRO A 44 -4.03 12.79 -22.64
N ALA A 45 -3.52 13.49 -21.62
CA ALA A 45 -2.38 13.00 -20.86
C ALA A 45 -2.64 11.56 -20.36
N PRO A 46 -1.65 10.65 -20.42
CA PRO A 46 -1.83 9.30 -19.94
C PRO A 46 -2.32 9.33 -18.49
N GLN A 47 -3.43 8.62 -18.22
CA GLN A 47 -3.96 8.49 -16.86
C GLN A 47 -2.90 7.82 -15.97
N PRO A 48 -2.67 8.31 -14.74
CA PRO A 48 -1.71 7.69 -13.84
C PRO A 48 -2.17 6.27 -13.50
N LYS A 49 -1.24 5.31 -13.58
CA LYS A 49 -1.48 3.88 -13.24
C LYS A 49 -1.96 3.71 -11.79
N PHE A 50 -1.54 4.59 -10.89
CA PHE A 50 -1.82 4.53 -9.46
C PHE A 50 -2.61 5.76 -8.98
N LEU A 51 -3.39 5.58 -7.91
CA LEU A 51 -4.06 6.68 -7.23
C LEU A 51 -3.04 7.66 -6.63
N ARG A 52 -3.34 8.95 -6.74
CA ARG A 52 -2.51 10.00 -6.15
C ARG A 52 -2.68 10.05 -4.63
N PRO A 53 -1.62 10.38 -3.86
CA PRO A 53 -1.70 10.49 -2.40
C PRO A 53 -2.83 11.40 -1.90
N GLU A 54 -3.15 12.48 -2.62
CA GLU A 54 -4.24 13.40 -2.25
C GLU A 54 -5.60 12.72 -2.35
N THR A 55 -5.82 11.91 -3.39
CA THR A 55 -7.04 11.12 -3.57
C THR A 55 -7.19 10.06 -2.47
N LEU A 56 -6.07 9.45 -2.07
CA LEU A 56 -6.05 8.48 -0.98
C LEU A 56 -6.39 9.14 0.36
N GLN A 57 -5.74 10.26 0.66
CA GLN A 57 -5.97 11.02 1.88
C GLN A 57 -7.38 11.63 1.96
N GLN A 58 -7.94 12.04 0.81
CA GLN A 58 -9.29 12.58 0.71
C GLN A 58 -10.34 11.55 1.15
N LEU A 59 -10.26 10.31 0.66
CA LEU A 59 -11.19 9.26 1.10
C LEU A 59 -11.11 9.02 2.61
N VAL A 60 -9.90 8.97 3.17
CA VAL A 60 -9.73 8.82 4.63
C VAL A 60 -10.41 9.96 5.38
N ALA A 61 -10.25 11.20 4.90
CA ALA A 61 -10.83 12.39 5.53
C ALA A 61 -12.37 12.43 5.43
N GLU A 62 -12.92 12.05 4.28
CA GLU A 62 -14.36 12.06 4.01
C GLU A 62 -15.10 10.87 4.60
N THR A 63 -14.40 9.76 4.86
CA THR A 63 -14.99 8.58 5.51
C THR A 63 -15.44 8.94 6.92
N GLU A 64 -16.72 8.70 7.22
CA GLU A 64 -17.30 8.93 8.53
C GLU A 64 -16.64 8.04 9.59
N SER A 65 -16.27 8.62 10.72
CA SER A 65 -15.87 7.85 11.90
C SER A 65 -17.06 7.07 12.44
N ARG A 66 -16.84 5.80 12.76
CA ARG A 66 -17.86 4.89 13.30
C ARG A 66 -17.31 4.15 14.51
N ASN A 67 -18.18 3.84 15.45
CA ASN A 67 -17.86 2.92 16.52
C ASN A 67 -18.17 1.50 16.05
N PHE A 68 -17.15 0.69 15.81
CA PHE A 68 -17.29 -0.72 15.41
C PHE A 68 -17.56 -1.66 16.61
N GLY A 69 -17.58 -1.12 17.83
CA GLY A 69 -17.87 -1.85 19.06
C GLY A 69 -16.61 -2.45 19.68
N PRO A 70 -16.71 -2.96 20.93
CA PRO A 70 -15.60 -3.70 21.50
C PRO A 70 -15.53 -5.08 20.84
N PHE A 71 -14.49 -5.31 20.07
CA PHE A 71 -14.06 -6.66 19.74
C PHE A 71 -13.50 -7.32 21.01
N ARG A 72 -13.54 -8.65 21.08
CA ARG A 72 -12.98 -9.41 22.22
C ARG A 72 -11.75 -10.20 21.83
N GLU A 73 -11.47 -10.27 20.55
CA GLU A 73 -10.42 -11.04 19.94
C GLU A 73 -9.15 -10.20 19.81
N VAL A 74 -8.02 -10.74 20.24
CA VAL A 74 -6.71 -10.08 20.10
C VAL A 74 -6.31 -10.01 18.61
N PRO A 75 -5.77 -8.87 18.11
CA PRO A 75 -5.43 -7.65 18.84
C PRO A 75 -6.53 -6.56 18.82
N PHE A 76 -7.73 -6.88 18.35
CA PHE A 76 -8.83 -5.93 18.20
C PHE A 76 -9.50 -5.58 19.54
N ASP A 77 -9.29 -6.37 20.58
CA ASP A 77 -9.76 -6.14 21.95
C ASP A 77 -9.20 -4.87 22.59
N THR A 78 -8.04 -4.41 22.14
CA THR A 78 -7.35 -3.22 22.64
C THR A 78 -7.13 -2.14 21.58
N LEU A 79 -7.37 -2.47 20.31
CA LEU A 79 -7.13 -1.56 19.20
C LEU A 79 -8.26 -0.52 19.07
N ALA A 80 -7.92 0.75 19.28
CA ALA A 80 -8.82 1.86 19.00
C ALA A 80 -8.74 2.28 17.52
N PHE A 81 -9.85 2.14 16.80
CA PHE A 81 -10.02 2.61 15.44
C PHE A 81 -11.49 2.99 15.18
N ASP A 82 -11.70 3.93 14.26
CA ASP A 82 -13.02 4.43 13.88
C ASP A 82 -13.25 4.43 12.36
N LYS A 83 -12.25 4.05 11.57
CA LYS A 83 -12.38 3.82 10.12
C LYS A 83 -11.51 2.65 9.68
N VAL A 84 -11.95 1.94 8.65
CA VAL A 84 -11.14 0.93 7.96
C VAL A 84 -11.24 1.17 6.47
N ILE A 85 -10.10 1.33 5.82
CA ILE A 85 -10.03 1.48 4.37
C ILE A 85 -9.32 0.26 3.79
N ALA A 86 -9.95 -0.37 2.81
CA ALA A 86 -9.37 -1.43 2.02
C ALA A 86 -8.72 -0.84 0.75
N TYR A 87 -7.59 -1.42 0.36
CA TYR A 87 -6.78 -1.00 -0.77
C TYR A 87 -6.45 -2.18 -1.67
N ASN A 88 -6.65 -1.99 -2.97
CA ASN A 88 -6.06 -2.85 -3.99
C ASN A 88 -4.74 -2.23 -4.42
N PHE A 89 -3.64 -2.98 -4.38
CA PHE A 89 -2.32 -2.49 -4.75
C PHE A 89 -1.53 -3.58 -5.48
N ILE A 90 -0.47 -3.21 -6.21
CA ILE A 90 0.27 -4.17 -7.06
C ILE A 90 1.26 -5.04 -6.29
N GLY A 91 1.66 -4.60 -5.10
CA GLY A 91 2.49 -5.35 -4.18
C GLY A 91 3.94 -5.63 -4.56
N ASN A 92 4.26 -5.89 -5.83
CA ASN A 92 5.57 -6.38 -6.24
C ASN A 92 6.06 -5.91 -7.63
N GLU A 93 5.40 -4.95 -8.29
CA GLU A 93 6.02 -4.25 -9.44
C GLU A 93 6.73 -2.94 -9.02
N GLY A 94 7.06 -2.78 -7.73
CA GLY A 94 7.65 -1.54 -7.20
C GLY A 94 8.38 -1.72 -5.87
N ALA A 95 9.05 -0.65 -5.42
CA ALA A 95 9.92 -0.63 -4.24
C ALA A 95 9.21 -0.77 -2.87
N TYR A 96 7.92 -1.12 -2.83
CA TYR A 96 7.09 -0.95 -1.63
C TYR A 96 6.23 -2.16 -1.31
N PRO A 97 6.45 -2.81 -0.14
CA PRO A 97 5.76 -4.02 0.21
C PRO A 97 4.44 -3.82 0.98
N THR A 98 3.90 -2.62 1.00
CA THR A 98 2.74 -2.28 1.83
C THR A 98 2.09 -1.01 1.29
N VAL A 99 0.85 -0.75 1.66
CA VAL A 99 0.10 0.44 1.27
C VAL A 99 0.65 1.75 1.86
N LEU A 100 1.40 1.67 2.96
CA LEU A 100 1.97 2.81 3.66
C LEU A 100 3.45 2.61 3.95
N ASN A 101 4.27 3.64 3.76
CA ASN A 101 5.57 3.67 4.41
C ASN A 101 5.34 3.76 5.94
N LEU A 102 5.67 2.69 6.66
CA LEU A 102 5.35 2.55 8.08
C LEU A 102 6.11 3.54 8.99
N GLU A 103 7.25 4.06 8.54
CA GLU A 103 8.04 5.05 9.29
C GLU A 103 7.41 6.45 9.18
N THR A 104 6.92 6.80 7.99
CA THR A 104 6.40 8.15 7.70
C THR A 104 4.88 8.23 7.76
N GLY A 105 4.18 7.09 7.74
CA GLY A 105 2.73 6.99 7.64
C GLY A 105 2.16 7.45 6.29
N ARG A 106 3.00 7.64 5.26
CA ARG A 106 2.59 8.16 3.95
C ARG A 106 2.27 7.04 2.97
N PHE A 107 1.30 7.28 2.09
CA PHE A 107 1.01 6.40 0.98
C PHE A 107 2.18 6.27 0.02
N VAL A 108 2.36 5.07 -0.51
CA VAL A 108 3.33 4.74 -1.54
C VAL A 108 2.62 4.57 -2.90
N PRO A 109 3.31 4.81 -4.03
CA PRO A 109 2.68 4.87 -5.36
C PRO A 109 2.46 3.47 -5.95
N VAL A 110 1.68 2.63 -5.28
CA VAL A 110 1.36 1.25 -5.71
C VAL A 110 -0.14 0.92 -5.66
N ILE A 111 -0.96 1.84 -5.15
CA ILE A 111 -2.38 1.64 -4.90
C ILE A 111 -3.19 1.92 -6.17
N LEU A 112 -3.99 0.94 -6.57
CA LEU A 112 -4.85 0.95 -7.75
C LEU A 112 -6.28 1.40 -7.42
N LYS A 113 -6.83 0.91 -6.29
CA LYS A 113 -8.20 1.20 -5.84
C LYS A 113 -8.25 1.29 -4.33
N GLN A 114 -9.29 1.97 -3.82
CA GLN A 114 -9.57 2.06 -2.40
C GLN A 114 -11.08 2.07 -2.13
N ARG A 115 -11.48 1.56 -0.97
CA ARG A 115 -12.88 1.52 -0.49
C ARG A 115 -12.92 1.64 1.02
N ALA A 116 -13.79 2.52 1.54
CA ALA A 116 -14.10 2.54 2.96
C ALA A 116 -15.02 1.36 3.30
N LEU A 117 -14.74 0.67 4.39
CA LEU A 117 -15.55 -0.47 4.84
C LEU A 117 -16.70 -0.01 5.75
N GLY A 118 -17.87 -0.64 5.54
CA GLY A 118 -19.02 -0.52 6.44
C GLY A 118 -18.85 -1.39 7.70
N ALA A 119 -19.77 -1.25 8.66
CA ALA A 119 -19.69 -1.97 9.94
C ALA A 119 -19.76 -3.50 9.75
N GLU A 120 -20.63 -3.98 8.86
CA GLU A 120 -20.74 -5.41 8.55
C GLU A 120 -19.44 -5.97 7.96
N GLN A 121 -18.87 -5.28 6.97
CA GLN A 121 -17.59 -5.66 6.35
C GLN A 121 -16.43 -5.63 7.35
N VAL A 122 -16.40 -4.66 8.28
CA VAL A 122 -15.40 -4.61 9.35
C VAL A 122 -15.57 -5.81 10.29
N ASN A 123 -16.79 -6.12 10.72
CA ASN A 123 -17.04 -7.27 11.59
C ASN A 123 -16.63 -8.59 10.93
N GLU A 124 -16.94 -8.76 9.65
CA GLU A 124 -16.52 -9.92 8.86
C GLU A 124 -15.01 -10.00 8.73
N LEU A 125 -14.34 -8.87 8.46
CA LEU A 125 -12.87 -8.79 8.41
C LEU A 125 -12.24 -9.17 9.75
N VAL A 126 -12.71 -8.61 10.87
CA VAL A 126 -12.18 -8.94 12.20
C VAL A 126 -12.41 -10.42 12.51
N SER A 127 -13.62 -10.92 12.28
CA SER A 127 -13.95 -12.33 12.50
C SER A 127 -13.06 -13.25 11.65
N PHE A 128 -12.84 -12.92 10.39
CA PHE A 128 -11.96 -13.66 9.50
C PHE A 128 -10.51 -13.68 10.02
N LEU A 129 -9.96 -12.51 10.35
CA LEU A 129 -8.57 -12.36 10.79
C LEU A 129 -8.30 -13.06 12.12
N THR A 130 -9.32 -13.14 12.99
CA THR A 130 -9.17 -13.69 14.35
C THR A 130 -9.63 -15.15 14.49
N ASP A 131 -10.22 -15.75 13.45
CA ASP A 131 -10.61 -17.15 13.44
C ASP A 131 -9.40 -18.06 13.11
N PRO A 132 -8.95 -18.93 14.04
CA PRO A 132 -7.84 -19.85 13.77
C PRO A 132 -8.09 -20.80 12.59
N ARG A 133 -9.36 -21.05 12.24
CA ARG A 133 -9.75 -21.90 11.09
C ARG A 133 -9.51 -21.22 9.74
N SER A 134 -9.28 -19.91 9.72
CA SER A 134 -8.83 -19.17 8.53
C SER A 134 -7.39 -19.51 8.13
N TYR A 135 -6.63 -20.19 9.01
CA TYR A 135 -5.22 -20.49 8.85
C TYR A 135 -4.94 -21.99 8.93
N GLY A 136 -3.67 -22.39 8.87
CA GLY A 136 -3.24 -23.78 9.04
C GLY A 136 -2.66 -24.44 7.80
N LYS A 137 -2.27 -23.66 6.78
CA LYS A 137 -1.54 -24.18 5.61
C LYS A 137 -0.10 -23.66 5.59
N GLN A 138 0.71 -24.18 4.67
CA GLN A 138 2.06 -23.70 4.44
C GLN A 138 2.04 -22.35 3.73
N THR A 139 3.05 -21.53 3.99
CA THR A 139 3.31 -20.26 3.30
C THR A 139 4.25 -20.50 2.12
N ALA A 140 4.12 -19.76 1.02
CA ALA A 140 5.11 -19.76 -0.04
C ALA A 140 6.13 -18.60 0.13
N ALA A 141 7.32 -18.76 -0.46
CA ALA A 141 8.36 -17.75 -0.43
C ALA A 141 8.14 -16.73 -1.57
N CYS A 142 7.28 -15.74 -1.37
CA CYS A 142 7.17 -14.54 -2.21
C CYS A 142 6.31 -13.49 -1.47
N PHE A 143 6.16 -12.29 -2.01
CA PHE A 143 5.23 -11.30 -1.45
C PHE A 143 4.70 -10.39 -2.58
N TYR A 144 3.50 -10.71 -3.08
CA TYR A 144 2.69 -9.95 -4.04
C TYR A 144 1.33 -9.65 -3.37
N PRO A 145 1.20 -8.56 -2.61
CA PRO A 145 -0.06 -8.23 -1.99
C PRO A 145 -0.95 -7.50 -2.98
N HIS A 146 -2.22 -7.87 -2.95
CA HIS A 146 -3.27 -7.21 -3.74
C HIS A 146 -4.44 -6.75 -2.90
N LEU A 147 -4.32 -6.89 -1.57
CA LEU A 147 -5.33 -6.46 -0.64
C LEU A 147 -4.68 -5.97 0.66
N GLY A 148 -4.87 -4.70 0.96
CA GLY A 148 -4.38 -4.06 2.17
C GLY A 148 -5.54 -3.48 2.96
N PHE A 149 -5.49 -3.57 4.28
CA PHE A 149 -6.45 -2.96 5.19
C PHE A 149 -5.70 -2.03 6.12
N VAL A 150 -6.12 -0.77 6.17
CA VAL A 150 -5.59 0.19 7.13
C VAL A 150 -6.70 0.61 8.08
N PHE A 151 -6.43 0.41 9.36
CA PHE A 151 -7.29 0.84 10.46
C PHE A 151 -6.83 2.22 10.91
N TYR A 152 -7.76 3.17 10.97
CA TYR A 152 -7.49 4.56 11.33
C TYR A 152 -8.18 4.93 12.64
N GLN A 153 -7.57 5.87 13.36
CA GLN A 153 -8.25 6.67 14.38
C GLN A 153 -8.29 8.12 13.90
N GLY A 154 -9.47 8.61 13.56
CA GLY A 154 -9.66 9.82 12.77
C GLY A 154 -8.97 9.67 11.42
N ASN A 155 -7.97 10.49 11.14
CA ASN A 155 -7.21 10.44 9.88
C ASN A 155 -5.81 9.82 10.05
N ARG A 156 -5.49 9.28 11.23
CA ARG A 156 -4.17 8.70 11.53
C ARG A 156 -4.22 7.18 11.38
N PRO A 157 -3.36 6.57 10.53
CA PRO A 157 -3.26 5.12 10.45
C PRO A 157 -2.72 4.58 11.79
N LYS A 158 -3.30 3.48 12.24
CA LYS A 158 -2.95 2.80 13.49
C LYS A 158 -2.42 1.40 13.24
N TRP A 159 -3.02 0.72 12.29
CA TRP A 159 -2.71 -0.67 12.02
C TRP A 159 -2.86 -0.98 10.54
N VAL A 160 -1.99 -1.84 10.03
CA VAL A 160 -1.98 -2.25 8.63
C VAL A 160 -1.95 -3.77 8.57
N VAL A 161 -2.79 -4.34 7.71
CA VAL A 161 -2.80 -5.76 7.37
C VAL A 161 -2.71 -5.86 5.85
N ASP A 162 -1.64 -6.45 5.34
CA ASP A 162 -1.42 -6.67 3.91
C ASP A 162 -1.53 -8.18 3.62
N ILE A 163 -2.42 -8.55 2.70
CA ILE A 163 -2.73 -9.93 2.33
C ILE A 163 -2.15 -10.22 0.94
N CYS A 164 -1.45 -11.35 0.85
CA CYS A 164 -0.92 -11.90 -0.39
C CYS A 164 -1.44 -13.33 -0.55
N LEU A 165 -2.31 -13.53 -1.54
CA LEU A 165 -2.88 -14.84 -1.83
C LEU A 165 -1.85 -15.80 -2.43
N ASP A 166 -0.95 -15.31 -3.27
CA ASP A 166 0.08 -16.16 -3.91
C ASP A 166 1.07 -16.74 -2.91
N CYS A 167 1.44 -15.92 -1.94
CA CYS A 167 2.29 -16.36 -0.84
C CYS A 167 1.51 -17.02 0.30
N ASN A 168 0.19 -17.02 0.18
CA ASN A 168 -0.75 -17.65 1.09
C ASN A 168 -0.59 -17.16 2.53
N TYR A 169 -0.29 -15.90 2.78
CA TYR A 169 -0.19 -15.37 4.15
C TYR A 169 -0.48 -13.85 4.21
N LEU A 170 -0.48 -13.30 5.43
CA LEU A 170 -0.59 -11.87 5.67
C LEU A 170 0.61 -11.33 6.44
N LEU A 171 0.93 -10.07 6.16
CA LEU A 171 1.76 -9.22 6.99
C LEU A 171 0.86 -8.30 7.80
N SER A 172 1.25 -8.04 9.04
CA SER A 172 0.51 -7.12 9.89
C SER A 172 1.48 -6.36 10.78
N THR A 173 1.19 -5.08 11.04
CA THR A 173 2.01 -4.26 11.95
C THR A 173 1.81 -4.63 13.42
N THR A 174 0.93 -5.59 13.72
CA THR A 174 0.72 -6.18 15.05
C THR A 174 0.42 -7.66 14.87
N GLU A 175 0.96 -8.51 15.74
CA GLU A 175 0.73 -9.95 15.63
C GLU A 175 -0.76 -10.28 15.82
N ILE A 176 -1.27 -11.16 14.95
CA ILE A 176 -2.61 -11.72 15.05
C ILE A 176 -2.46 -13.17 15.52
N PRO A 177 -2.81 -13.51 16.79
CA PRO A 177 -2.53 -14.83 17.37
C PRO A 177 -3.12 -16.02 16.58
N ALA A 178 -4.26 -15.82 15.91
CA ALA A 178 -4.87 -16.85 15.07
C ALA A 178 -3.93 -17.36 13.96
N THR A 179 -3.02 -16.52 13.47
CA THR A 179 -2.05 -16.87 12.41
C THR A 179 -1.01 -17.89 12.88
N VAL A 180 -0.74 -18.01 14.19
CA VAL A 180 0.31 -18.88 14.73
C VAL A 180 -0.21 -20.09 15.50
N HIS A 181 -1.53 -20.28 15.53
CA HIS A 181 -2.19 -21.35 16.30
C HIS A 181 -1.80 -22.75 15.82
N ASN A 182 -1.70 -22.96 14.50
CA ASN A 182 -1.42 -24.26 13.91
C ASN A 182 0.09 -24.50 13.76
N ARG A 183 0.56 -25.68 14.17
CA ARG A 183 1.97 -26.07 14.08
C ARG A 183 2.12 -27.48 13.53
N MET A 184 3.14 -27.68 12.70
CA MET A 184 3.60 -28.99 12.24
C MET A 184 4.78 -29.43 13.11
N ASP A 185 4.69 -30.60 13.73
CA ASP A 185 5.83 -31.22 14.40
C ASP A 185 6.77 -31.81 13.34
N LEU A 186 8.05 -31.43 13.40
CA LEU A 186 9.10 -31.90 12.52
C LEU A 186 9.96 -32.99 13.17
N GLY A 187 9.63 -33.39 14.41
CA GLY A 187 10.41 -34.30 15.22
C GLY A 187 11.63 -33.62 15.86
N GLY A 188 12.21 -34.28 16.87
CA GLY A 188 13.41 -33.79 17.56
C GLY A 188 13.23 -32.45 18.27
N GLY A 189 12.01 -32.13 18.71
CA GLY A 189 11.67 -30.87 19.38
C GLY A 189 11.51 -29.67 18.44
N LYS A 190 11.54 -29.88 17.12
CA LYS A 190 11.35 -28.82 16.12
C LYS A 190 9.89 -28.75 15.70
N SER A 191 9.36 -27.53 15.56
CA SER A 191 8.04 -27.32 14.98
C SER A 191 8.03 -26.12 14.04
N TYR A 192 7.17 -26.19 13.02
CA TYR A 192 6.97 -25.15 12.03
C TYR A 192 5.55 -24.57 12.14
N GLY A 193 5.41 -23.24 12.14
CA GLY A 193 4.10 -22.60 12.20
C GLY A 193 3.40 -22.63 10.84
N LEU A 194 2.19 -23.19 10.79
CA LEU A 194 1.36 -23.22 9.59
C LEU A 194 0.55 -21.93 9.48
N ARG A 195 1.24 -20.85 9.14
CA ARG A 195 0.71 -19.48 9.11
C ARG A 195 -0.13 -19.16 7.89
N GLY A 196 -0.15 -20.05 6.91
CA GLY A 196 -0.84 -19.80 5.66
C GLY A 196 -2.33 -20.00 5.74
N PHE A 197 -3.07 -19.35 4.84
CA PHE A 197 -4.53 -19.42 4.83
C PHE A 197 -5.04 -20.82 4.51
N SER A 198 -6.14 -21.21 5.17
CA SER A 198 -6.93 -22.38 4.79
C SER A 198 -7.75 -22.11 3.53
N GLU A 199 -8.36 -23.14 2.94
CA GLU A 199 -9.28 -22.98 1.82
C GLU A 199 -10.47 -22.07 2.18
N ALA A 200 -11.00 -22.20 3.40
CA ALA A 200 -12.04 -21.32 3.91
C ALA A 200 -11.54 -19.88 4.08
N GLY A 201 -10.30 -19.69 4.52
CA GLY A 201 -9.65 -18.38 4.60
C GLY A 201 -9.51 -17.72 3.22
N ILE A 202 -9.00 -18.46 2.24
CA ILE A 202 -8.89 -18.00 0.84
C ILE A 202 -10.27 -17.63 0.28
N ALA A 203 -11.28 -18.47 0.49
CA ALA A 203 -12.64 -18.20 0.01
C ALA A 203 -13.22 -16.89 0.59
N LYS A 204 -12.97 -16.61 1.88
CA LYS A 204 -13.38 -15.36 2.52
C LYS A 204 -12.67 -14.15 1.91
N ILE A 205 -11.35 -14.22 1.71
CA ILE A 205 -10.56 -13.15 1.07
C ILE A 205 -11.09 -12.87 -0.34
N VAL A 206 -11.35 -13.92 -1.13
CA VAL A 206 -11.88 -13.80 -2.48
C VAL A 206 -13.29 -13.19 -2.48
N SER A 207 -14.18 -13.59 -1.56
CA SER A 207 -15.52 -12.98 -1.43
C SER A 207 -15.41 -11.48 -1.16
N MET A 208 -14.59 -11.10 -0.19
CA MET A 208 -14.38 -9.71 0.18
C MET A 208 -13.79 -8.90 -0.98
N SER A 209 -12.79 -9.43 -1.69
CA SER A 209 -12.24 -8.76 -2.88
C SER A 209 -13.29 -8.55 -3.97
N LYS A 210 -14.18 -9.52 -4.20
CA LYS A 210 -15.29 -9.39 -5.17
C LYS A 210 -16.26 -8.29 -4.76
N GLU A 211 -16.69 -8.27 -3.49
CA GLU A 211 -17.59 -7.25 -2.95
C GLU A 211 -16.99 -5.84 -3.07
N LEU A 212 -15.68 -5.71 -2.87
CA LEU A 212 -14.94 -4.46 -3.01
C LEU A 212 -14.59 -4.10 -4.46
N GLN A 213 -14.87 -4.98 -5.43
CA GLN A 213 -14.50 -4.86 -6.84
C GLN A 213 -12.97 -4.73 -7.05
N PHE A 214 -12.21 -5.45 -6.23
CA PHE A 214 -10.76 -5.55 -6.28
C PHE A 214 -10.33 -6.81 -7.05
N SER A 215 -9.11 -6.77 -7.62
CA SER A 215 -8.50 -7.96 -8.22
C SER A 215 -8.01 -8.91 -7.12
N TYR A 216 -7.88 -10.20 -7.46
CA TYR A 216 -7.40 -11.23 -6.56
C TYR A 216 -6.83 -12.40 -7.39
N GLY A 217 -5.62 -12.86 -7.07
CA GLY A 217 -5.00 -14.06 -7.64
C GLY A 217 -4.92 -14.07 -9.18
N GLU A 218 -4.28 -13.05 -9.77
CA GLU A 218 -3.99 -12.96 -11.21
C GLU A 218 -2.63 -13.55 -11.57
#